data_AF-A0A250YDL6-F1
#
_entry.id   AF-A0A250YDL6-F1
#
_cell.length_a   1.000
_cell.length_b   1.000
_cell.length_c   1.000
_cell.angle_alpha   90.00
_cell.angle_beta   90.00
_cell.angle_gamma   90.00
#
_symmetry.space_group_name_H-M   'P 1'
#
loop_
_entity.id
_entity.type
_entity.pdbx_description
1 polymer ?
#
loop_
_entity_poly.entity_id
_entity_poly.type
_entity_poly.pdbx_seq_one_letter_code
_entity_poly.pdbx_strand_id
1 'polypeptide(L)'
;MNNLNDPPNWNIQPNSRADGGDGNRWNYALLVPMLGLAAFRWIWSRESQKEIEKEREAYHQKTAAFQQDLEAKYHAVISEHRRAVAQLSLELEKEQNRTTSYREALISQGRKLVEEKKLLEQEWAQVMQEKSQQPLRSTYLNCLKEEEDWQRRARLVLKEVGEALMERQNIYCSPVLPRSTRLELEKNLLVRASVDPVAADLEVASGLTDIFKHDKHCGDVWNTNKRQNGKLMWLYLKYWELVVELKKFKRVEKVILEK
;
A
#
# COMPACT_ATOMS: atom_id res chain seq x y z
N MET A 1 54.77 39.33 44.16
CA MET A 1 54.67 39.27 45.62
C MET A 1 55.77 40.14 46.19
N ASN A 2 55.44 41.35 46.67
CA ASN A 2 56.41 42.27 47.26
C ASN A 2 56.18 42.29 48.78
N ASN A 3 57.21 41.93 49.52
CA ASN A 3 57.24 41.83 50.97
C ASN A 3 57.55 43.22 51.54
N LEU A 4 56.60 43.85 52.23
CA LEU A 4 56.62 45.26 52.70
C LEU A 4 56.88 45.37 54.21
N ASN A 5 57.65 44.45 54.79
CA ASN A 5 57.97 44.43 56.22
C ASN A 5 59.48 44.57 56.47
N ASP A 6 60.05 45.74 56.19
CA ASP A 6 61.34 46.16 56.79
C ASP A 6 61.40 47.69 56.92
N PRO A 7 61.35 48.27 58.13
CA PRO A 7 61.68 49.67 58.35
C PRO A 7 63.19 49.86 58.63
N PRO A 8 63.79 51.00 58.23
CA PRO A 8 65.23 51.24 58.32
C PRO A 8 65.69 51.44 59.78
N ASN A 9 66.89 50.93 60.07
CA ASN A 9 67.55 50.96 61.37
C ASN A 9 68.07 52.39 61.69
N TRP A 10 67.43 53.10 62.63
CA TRP A 10 67.88 54.40 63.13
C TRP A 10 68.58 54.21 64.50
N ASN A 11 69.89 54.01 64.48
CA ASN A 11 70.74 54.07 65.69
C ASN A 11 71.17 55.52 65.96
N ILE A 12 70.45 56.21 66.86
CA ILE A 12 70.95 57.44 67.49
C ILE A 12 71.20 57.13 68.96
N GLN A 13 72.47 57.17 69.35
CA GLN A 13 72.98 56.95 70.69
C GLN A 13 73.31 58.32 71.31
N PRO A 14 72.83 58.67 72.52
CA PRO A 14 73.38 59.79 73.27
C PRO A 14 74.12 59.30 74.51
N ASN A 15 75.45 59.47 74.49
CA ASN A 15 76.26 59.57 75.71
C ASN A 15 75.80 60.79 76.52
N SER A 16 75.79 60.68 77.85
CA SER A 16 75.91 61.84 78.73
C SER A 16 76.57 61.45 80.07
N ARG A 17 77.80 61.93 80.23
CA ARG A 17 78.51 62.10 81.50
C ARG A 17 78.61 63.63 81.72
N ALA A 18 78.69 64.05 82.98
CA ALA A 18 78.56 65.42 83.53
C ALA A 18 77.10 65.75 83.88
N ASP A 19 76.66 65.70 85.13
CA ASP A 19 77.14 66.42 86.34
C ASP A 19 76.98 67.95 86.20
N GLY A 20 76.29 68.56 87.17
CA GLY A 20 76.16 70.01 87.29
C GLY A 20 74.79 70.62 86.97
N GLY A 21 73.93 70.63 87.99
CA GLY A 21 73.22 71.82 88.49
C GLY A 21 72.66 72.91 87.55
N ASP A 22 71.38 73.20 87.83
CA ASP A 22 70.68 74.49 87.76
C ASP A 22 69.80 74.81 86.53
N GLY A 23 68.59 75.28 86.83
CA GLY A 23 67.38 75.09 86.02
C GLY A 23 67.14 76.04 84.85
N ASN A 24 66.16 75.71 83.98
CA ASN A 24 65.47 76.71 83.15
C ASN A 24 64.12 76.26 82.55
N ARG A 25 63.16 77.18 82.51
CA ARG A 25 61.71 77.03 82.25
C ARG A 25 61.27 76.78 80.78
N TRP A 26 62.14 76.33 79.88
CA TRP A 26 61.85 76.33 78.42
C TRP A 26 61.54 74.97 77.76
N ASN A 27 61.54 73.85 78.51
CA ASN A 27 61.31 72.52 77.92
C ASN A 27 59.84 72.24 77.56
N TYR A 28 58.88 72.94 78.17
CA TYR A 28 57.44 72.74 77.92
C TYR A 28 56.95 73.34 76.59
N ALA A 29 57.60 74.39 76.07
CA ALA A 29 57.13 75.09 74.87
C ALA A 29 57.31 74.28 73.57
N LEU A 30 58.28 73.36 73.51
CA LEU A 30 58.50 72.45 72.38
C LEU A 30 57.80 71.09 72.58
N LEU A 31 57.66 70.63 73.82
CA LEU A 31 56.95 69.39 74.14
C LEU A 31 55.43 69.52 73.90
N VAL A 32 54.81 70.65 74.25
CA VAL A 32 53.35 70.81 74.15
C VAL A 32 52.84 70.75 72.69
N PRO A 33 53.44 71.44 71.69
CA PRO A 33 53.04 71.32 70.29
C PRO A 33 53.30 69.93 69.70
N MET A 34 54.41 69.29 70.07
CA MET A 34 54.75 67.93 69.60
C MET A 34 53.80 66.88 70.19
N LEU A 35 53.42 67.02 71.46
CA LEU A 35 52.40 66.18 72.10
C LEU A 35 51.01 66.40 71.48
N GLY A 36 50.67 67.65 71.15
CA GLY A 36 49.42 67.99 70.46
C GLY A 36 49.32 67.38 69.05
N LEU A 37 50.41 67.42 68.27
CA LEU A 37 50.48 66.78 66.95
C LEU A 37 50.47 65.24 67.05
N ALA A 38 51.15 64.66 68.05
CA ALA A 38 51.09 63.22 68.31
C ALA A 38 49.67 62.79 68.70
N ALA A 39 48.99 63.55 69.55
CA ALA A 39 47.60 63.31 69.95
C ALA A 39 46.63 63.49 68.76
N PHE A 40 46.83 64.50 67.91
CA PHE A 40 46.02 64.70 66.70
C PHE A 40 46.25 63.58 65.67
N ARG A 41 47.50 63.18 65.44
CA ARG A 41 47.83 62.03 64.59
C ARG A 41 47.25 60.73 65.15
N TRP A 42 47.22 60.57 66.47
CA TRP A 42 46.57 59.42 67.12
C TRP A 42 45.04 59.45 66.98
N ILE A 43 44.40 60.60 67.21
CA ILE A 43 42.94 60.77 67.04
C ILE A 43 42.55 60.55 65.57
N TRP A 44 43.27 61.16 64.63
CA TRP A 44 43.00 61.01 63.19
C TRP A 44 43.30 59.61 62.68
N SER A 45 44.40 58.98 63.12
CA SER A 45 44.70 57.58 62.81
C SER A 45 43.64 56.65 63.37
N ARG A 46 43.09 56.95 64.56
CA ARG A 46 42.03 56.15 65.19
C ARG A 46 40.70 56.29 64.45
N GLU A 47 40.31 57.50 64.04
CA GLU A 47 39.06 57.70 63.31
C GLU A 47 39.15 57.16 61.87
N SER A 48 40.30 57.33 61.20
CA SER A 48 40.57 56.72 59.90
C SER A 48 40.61 55.19 59.96
N GLN A 49 41.19 54.60 61.00
CA GLN A 49 41.15 53.15 61.21
C GLN A 49 39.72 52.62 61.35
N LYS A 50 38.85 53.31 62.09
CA LYS A 50 37.44 52.92 62.18
C LYS A 50 36.70 52.99 60.85
N GLU A 51 36.96 54.01 60.02
CA GLU A 51 36.34 54.12 58.69
C GLU A 51 36.84 53.01 57.76
N ILE A 52 38.14 52.74 57.77
CA ILE A 52 38.74 51.64 57.01
C ILE A 52 38.19 50.29 57.48
N GLU A 53 38.01 50.08 58.79
CA GLU A 53 37.42 48.87 59.35
C GLU A 53 35.96 48.71 58.93
N LYS A 54 35.15 49.77 59.01
CA LYS A 54 33.75 49.75 58.55
C LYS A 54 33.64 49.43 57.07
N GLU A 55 34.47 50.04 56.22
CA GLU A 55 34.47 49.76 54.78
C GLU A 55 34.96 48.34 54.48
N ARG A 56 35.97 47.85 55.21
CA ARG A 56 36.44 46.46 55.12
C ARG A 56 35.35 45.49 55.52
N GLU A 57 34.66 45.72 56.63
CA GLU A 57 33.53 44.89 57.08
C GLU A 57 32.40 44.91 56.05
N ALA A 58 32.03 46.08 55.53
CA ALA A 58 31.02 46.20 54.50
C ALA A 58 31.42 45.47 53.20
N TYR A 59 32.69 45.54 52.79
CA TYR A 59 33.21 44.81 51.64
C TYR A 59 33.20 43.30 51.89
N HIS A 60 33.67 42.85 53.06
CA HIS A 60 33.64 41.45 53.47
C HIS A 60 32.21 40.90 53.47
N GLN A 61 31.26 41.63 54.05
CA GLN A 61 29.84 41.27 54.04
C GLN A 61 29.29 41.17 52.61
N LYS A 62 29.60 42.13 51.73
CA LYS A 62 29.19 42.08 50.32
C LYS A 62 29.78 40.88 49.58
N THR A 63 31.06 40.57 49.80
CA THR A 63 31.71 39.40 49.18
C THR A 63 31.12 38.09 49.69
N ALA A 64 30.84 37.99 50.98
CA ALA A 64 30.23 36.80 51.58
C ALA A 64 28.80 36.58 51.06
N ALA A 65 28.00 37.65 50.99
CA ALA A 65 26.65 37.60 50.42
C ALA A 65 26.67 37.21 48.93
N PHE A 66 27.62 37.77 48.16
CA PHE A 66 27.79 37.41 46.75
C PHE A 66 28.22 35.95 46.56
N GLN A 67 29.13 35.45 47.41
CA GLN A 67 29.55 34.05 47.39
C GLN A 67 28.38 33.10 47.71
N GLN A 68 27.59 33.40 48.75
CA GLN A 68 26.42 32.61 49.11
C GLN A 68 25.35 32.60 48.01
N ASP A 69 25.08 33.75 47.37
CA ASP A 69 24.14 33.83 46.25
C ASP A 69 24.64 33.03 45.04
N LEU A 70 25.94 33.08 44.73
CA LEU A 70 26.53 32.30 43.65
C LEU A 70 26.46 30.80 43.92
N GLU A 71 26.76 30.36 45.14
CA GLU A 71 26.63 28.95 45.57
C GLU A 71 25.19 28.48 45.50
N ALA A 72 24.23 29.28 45.98
CA ALA A 72 22.81 28.97 45.89
C ALA A 72 22.34 28.83 44.44
N LYS A 73 22.75 29.74 43.55
CA LYS A 73 22.47 29.66 42.10
C LYS A 73 23.10 28.42 41.46
N TYR A 74 24.35 28.12 41.80
CA TYR A 74 25.03 26.93 41.30
C TYR A 74 24.31 25.64 41.71
N HIS A 75 23.92 25.53 42.99
CA HIS A 75 23.16 24.39 43.48
C HIS A 75 21.76 24.29 42.85
N ALA A 76 21.07 25.41 42.65
CA ALA A 76 19.78 25.45 41.97
C ALA A 76 19.93 24.90 40.53
N VAL A 77 20.89 25.43 39.76
CA VAL A 77 21.18 25.00 38.38
C VAL A 77 21.53 23.51 38.31
N ILE A 78 22.37 22.99 39.22
CA ILE A 78 22.66 21.56 39.28
C ILE A 78 21.41 20.73 39.56
N SER A 79 20.57 21.17 40.50
CA SER A 79 19.35 20.45 40.85
C SER A 79 18.36 20.40 39.68
N GLU A 80 18.28 21.48 38.90
CA GLU A 80 17.46 21.57 37.70
C GLU A 80 18.02 20.69 36.58
N HIS A 81 19.33 20.74 36.33
CA HIS A 81 19.96 19.85 35.35
C HIS A 81 19.79 18.37 35.72
N ARG A 82 19.94 18.01 37.00
CA ARG A 82 19.68 16.64 37.46
C ARG A 82 18.24 16.21 37.22
N ARG A 83 17.27 17.09 37.47
CA ARG A 83 15.85 16.84 37.18
C ARG A 83 15.60 16.68 35.67
N ALA A 84 16.17 17.55 34.84
CA ALA A 84 16.04 17.48 33.39
C ALA A 84 16.66 16.19 32.83
N VAL A 85 17.85 15.81 33.31
CA VAL A 85 18.51 14.55 32.91
C VAL A 85 17.66 13.34 33.29
N ALA A 86 17.09 13.31 34.50
CA ALA A 86 16.22 12.22 34.94
C ALA A 86 14.92 12.13 34.12
N GLN A 87 14.37 13.27 33.70
CA GLN A 87 13.21 13.31 32.80
C GLN A 87 13.55 12.77 31.42
N LEU A 88 14.67 13.24 30.84
CA LEU A 88 15.13 12.79 29.52
C LEU A 88 15.50 11.31 29.50
N SER A 89 16.11 10.77 30.56
CA SER A 89 16.40 9.33 30.64
C SER A 89 15.13 8.49 30.64
N LEU A 90 14.09 8.95 31.35
CA LEU A 90 12.81 8.26 31.40
C LEU A 90 12.06 8.33 30.06
N GLU A 91 12.14 9.45 29.35
CA GLU A 91 11.60 9.56 27.99
C GLU A 91 12.35 8.65 27.01
N LEU A 92 13.67 8.59 27.09
CA LEU A 92 14.49 7.71 26.28
C LEU A 92 14.12 6.24 26.51
N GLU A 93 13.96 5.81 27.76
CA GLU A 93 13.52 4.45 28.09
C GLU A 93 12.12 4.14 27.53
N LYS A 94 11.19 5.10 27.58
CA LYS A 94 9.85 4.94 26.98
C LYS A 94 9.92 4.77 25.47
N GLU A 95 10.73 5.58 24.78
CA GLU A 95 10.89 5.48 23.33
C GLU A 95 11.61 4.19 22.91
N GLN A 96 12.60 3.75 23.69
CA GLN A 96 13.23 2.44 23.49
C GLN A 96 12.20 1.31 23.63
N ASN A 97 11.39 1.31 24.70
CA ASN A 97 10.34 0.31 24.92
C ASN A 97 9.25 0.33 23.84
N ARG A 98 8.89 1.52 23.33
CA ARG A 98 7.98 1.64 22.18
C ARG A 98 8.58 1.02 20.93
N THR A 99 9.83 1.33 20.66
CA THR A 99 10.54 0.82 19.47
C THR A 99 10.69 -0.69 19.51
N THR A 100 11.02 -1.28 20.66
CA THR A 100 11.08 -2.74 20.82
C THR A 100 9.70 -3.39 20.65
N SER A 101 8.67 -2.82 21.25
CA SER A 101 7.28 -3.28 21.09
C SER A 101 6.83 -3.27 19.62
N TYR A 102 7.08 -2.18 18.90
CA TYR A 102 6.75 -2.10 17.46
C TYR A 102 7.53 -3.13 16.64
N ARG A 103 8.81 -3.34 16.95
CA ARG A 103 9.63 -4.35 16.28
C ARG A 103 9.09 -5.75 16.48
N GLU A 104 8.69 -6.09 17.70
CA GLU A 104 8.08 -7.39 18.02
C GLU A 104 6.73 -7.57 17.32
N ALA A 105 5.89 -6.54 17.31
CA ALA A 105 4.61 -6.55 16.60
C ALA A 105 4.82 -6.80 15.10
N LEU A 106 5.77 -6.10 14.47
CA LEU A 106 6.12 -6.31 13.06
C LEU A 106 6.63 -7.73 12.78
N ILE A 107 7.46 -8.29 13.66
CA ILE A 107 7.93 -9.67 13.52
C ILE A 107 6.75 -10.65 13.63
N SER A 108 5.84 -10.43 14.59
CA SER A 108 4.66 -11.27 14.77
C SER A 108 3.73 -11.22 13.55
N GLN A 109 3.52 -10.03 12.98
CA GLN A 109 2.71 -9.83 11.78
C GLN A 109 3.38 -10.48 10.56
N GLY A 110 4.70 -10.33 10.43
CA GLY A 110 5.48 -10.98 9.39
C GLY A 110 5.36 -12.51 9.44
N ARG A 111 5.41 -13.10 10.64
CA ARG A 111 5.19 -14.55 10.83
C ARG A 111 3.78 -14.97 10.38
N LYS A 112 2.74 -14.25 10.80
CA LYS A 112 1.36 -14.52 10.40
C LYS A 112 1.19 -14.47 8.87
N LEU A 113 1.71 -13.44 8.22
CA LEU A 113 1.63 -13.31 6.75
C LEU A 113 2.36 -14.45 6.03
N VAL A 114 3.48 -14.93 6.57
CA VAL A 114 4.19 -16.09 6.01
C VAL A 114 3.38 -17.38 6.16
N GLU A 115 2.70 -17.56 7.29
CA GLU A 115 1.79 -18.70 7.51
C GLU A 115 0.57 -18.64 6.58
N GLU A 116 -0.09 -17.49 6.47
CA GLU A 116 -1.20 -17.27 5.53
C GLU A 116 -0.77 -17.51 4.09
N LYS A 117 0.40 -17.00 3.68
CA LYS A 117 0.94 -17.26 2.35
C LYS A 117 1.13 -18.76 2.09
N LYS A 118 1.66 -19.51 3.06
CA LYS A 118 1.83 -20.97 2.92
C LYS A 118 0.49 -21.68 2.78
N LEU A 119 -0.53 -21.28 3.55
CA LEU A 119 -1.88 -21.84 3.44
C LEU A 119 -2.47 -21.55 2.05
N LEU A 120 -2.37 -20.30 1.58
CA LEU A 120 -2.82 -19.93 0.24
C LEU A 120 -2.08 -20.71 -0.85
N GLU A 121 -0.77 -20.88 -0.74
CA GLU A 121 0.00 -21.69 -1.69
C GLU A 121 -0.47 -23.16 -1.71
N GLN A 122 -0.84 -23.72 -0.55
CA GLN A 122 -1.43 -25.07 -0.46
C GLN A 122 -2.83 -25.14 -1.09
N GLU A 123 -3.70 -24.18 -0.79
CA GLU A 123 -5.03 -24.09 -1.41
C GLU A 123 -4.94 -23.94 -2.92
N TRP A 124 -4.04 -23.08 -3.41
CA TRP A 124 -3.77 -22.93 -4.83
C TRP A 124 -3.30 -24.24 -5.47
N ALA A 125 -2.38 -24.97 -4.82
CA ALA A 125 -1.93 -26.27 -5.31
C ALA A 125 -3.08 -27.28 -5.36
N GLN A 126 -3.94 -27.32 -4.35
CA GLN A 126 -5.13 -28.18 -4.32
C GLN A 126 -6.10 -27.83 -5.45
N VAL A 127 -6.44 -26.56 -5.64
CA VAL A 127 -7.33 -26.11 -6.72
C VAL A 127 -6.74 -26.44 -8.09
N MET A 128 -5.43 -26.29 -8.28
CA MET A 128 -4.75 -26.66 -9.52
C MET A 128 -4.75 -28.17 -9.75
N GLN A 129 -4.60 -28.95 -8.69
CA GLN A 129 -4.73 -30.40 -8.75
C GLN A 129 -6.17 -30.80 -9.10
N GLU A 130 -7.19 -30.24 -8.45
CA GLU A 130 -8.60 -30.47 -8.77
C GLU A 130 -8.94 -30.08 -10.22
N LYS A 131 -8.44 -28.95 -10.71
CA LYS A 131 -8.62 -28.54 -12.11
C LYS A 131 -7.95 -29.50 -13.09
N SER A 132 -6.74 -29.99 -12.77
CA SER A 132 -6.08 -31.00 -13.61
C SER A 132 -6.79 -32.36 -13.54
N GLN A 133 -7.43 -32.66 -12.40
CA GLN A 133 -8.30 -33.81 -12.17
C GLN A 133 -9.77 -33.60 -12.60
N GLN A 134 -10.12 -32.49 -13.25
CA GLN A 134 -11.41 -32.28 -13.91
C GLN A 134 -11.29 -32.50 -15.44
N PRO A 135 -11.05 -33.75 -15.90
CA PRO A 135 -10.98 -34.08 -17.32
C PRO A 135 -12.31 -33.88 -18.04
N LEU A 136 -13.42 -33.75 -17.29
CA LEU A 136 -14.75 -33.48 -17.83
C LEU A 136 -14.81 -32.15 -18.58
N ARG A 137 -14.22 -31.07 -18.04
CA ARG A 137 -14.27 -29.76 -18.70
C ARG A 137 -13.44 -29.75 -19.98
N SER A 138 -12.23 -30.31 -19.95
CA SER A 138 -11.38 -30.39 -21.13
C SER A 138 -11.96 -31.33 -22.19
N THR A 139 -12.52 -32.48 -21.77
CA THR A 139 -13.24 -33.40 -22.66
C THR A 139 -14.44 -32.72 -23.30
N TYR A 140 -15.28 -32.03 -22.52
CA TYR A 140 -16.43 -31.27 -23.02
C TYR A 140 -16.02 -30.24 -24.09
N LEU A 141 -14.99 -29.45 -23.82
CA LEU A 141 -14.50 -28.44 -24.76
C LEU A 141 -13.93 -29.07 -26.04
N ASN A 142 -13.23 -30.19 -25.94
CA ASN A 142 -12.72 -30.91 -27.12
C ASN A 142 -13.87 -31.48 -27.97
N CYS A 143 -14.86 -32.13 -27.34
CA CYS A 143 -16.04 -32.66 -28.05
C CYS A 143 -16.85 -31.54 -28.74
N LEU A 144 -17.01 -30.40 -28.08
CA LEU A 144 -17.69 -29.24 -28.69
C LEU A 144 -16.98 -28.75 -29.96
N LYS A 145 -15.65 -28.81 -29.99
CA LYS A 145 -14.86 -28.37 -31.14
C LYS A 145 -15.01 -29.33 -32.32
N GLU A 146 -14.99 -30.65 -32.07
CA GLU A 146 -15.23 -31.66 -33.11
C GLU A 146 -16.64 -31.55 -33.71
N GLU A 147 -17.65 -31.29 -32.88
CA GLU A 147 -19.03 -31.08 -33.34
C GLU A 147 -19.22 -29.78 -34.13
N GLU A 148 -18.37 -28.77 -33.95
CA GLU A 148 -18.46 -27.51 -34.69
C GLU A 148 -18.25 -27.72 -36.20
N ASP A 149 -17.30 -28.57 -36.59
CA ASP A 149 -17.04 -28.92 -37.99
C ASP A 149 -18.22 -29.67 -38.62
N TRP A 150 -18.83 -30.60 -37.88
CA TRP A 150 -20.03 -31.30 -38.34
C TRP A 150 -21.22 -30.36 -38.47
N GLN A 151 -21.46 -29.48 -37.49
CA GLN A 151 -22.53 -28.48 -37.55
C GLN A 151 -22.35 -27.53 -38.74
N ARG A 152 -21.11 -27.11 -39.03
CA ARG A 152 -20.82 -26.25 -40.18
C ARG A 152 -21.21 -26.94 -41.48
N ARG A 153 -20.84 -28.21 -41.66
CA ARG A 153 -21.24 -29.01 -42.84
C ARG A 153 -22.75 -29.20 -42.92
N ALA A 154 -23.41 -29.50 -41.80
CA ALA A 154 -24.86 -29.65 -41.75
C ALA A 154 -25.61 -28.39 -42.19
N ARG A 155 -25.17 -27.21 -41.71
CA ARG A 155 -25.75 -25.93 -42.13
C ARG A 155 -25.55 -25.65 -43.62
N LEU A 156 -24.40 -26.02 -44.19
CA LEU A 156 -24.16 -25.91 -45.63
C LEU A 156 -25.10 -26.81 -46.43
N VAL A 157 -25.21 -28.09 -46.05
CA VAL A 157 -26.13 -29.04 -46.69
C VAL A 157 -27.57 -28.55 -46.62
N LEU A 158 -28.04 -28.11 -45.45
CA LEU A 158 -29.41 -27.58 -45.29
C LEU A 158 -29.65 -26.32 -46.13
N LYS A 159 -28.64 -25.46 -46.28
CA LYS A 159 -28.73 -24.28 -47.15
C LYS A 159 -28.89 -24.71 -48.61
N GLU A 160 -28.08 -25.64 -49.10
CA GLU A 160 -28.18 -26.15 -50.48
C GLU A 160 -29.52 -26.85 -50.74
N VAL A 161 -29.99 -27.67 -49.80
CA VAL A 161 -31.30 -28.32 -49.86
C VAL A 161 -32.41 -27.26 -49.90
N GLY A 162 -32.32 -26.22 -49.07
CA GLY A 162 -33.29 -25.13 -49.05
C GLY A 162 -33.34 -24.34 -50.35
N GLU A 163 -32.19 -24.03 -50.95
CA GLU A 163 -32.11 -23.37 -52.27
C GLU A 163 -32.72 -24.23 -53.37
N ALA A 164 -32.42 -25.53 -53.38
CA ALA A 164 -32.98 -26.45 -54.36
C ALA A 164 -34.49 -26.66 -54.18
N LEU A 165 -34.98 -26.74 -52.94
CA LEU A 165 -36.41 -26.81 -52.65
C LEU A 165 -37.15 -25.53 -53.08
N MET A 166 -36.53 -24.37 -52.91
CA MET A 166 -37.09 -23.11 -53.39
C MET A 166 -37.23 -23.12 -54.92
N GLU A 167 -36.22 -23.62 -55.64
CA GLU A 167 -36.29 -23.73 -57.10
C GLU A 167 -37.30 -24.80 -57.54
N ARG A 168 -37.35 -25.94 -56.86
CA ARG A 168 -38.39 -26.97 -57.05
C ARG A 168 -39.78 -26.34 -56.97
N GLN A 169 -40.02 -25.57 -55.92
CA GLN A 169 -41.33 -25.00 -55.66
C GLN A 169 -41.66 -23.85 -56.62
N ASN A 170 -40.66 -23.08 -57.03
CA ASN A 170 -40.78 -22.09 -58.10
C ASN A 170 -41.23 -22.74 -59.43
N ILE A 171 -40.63 -23.89 -59.80
CA ILE A 171 -41.05 -24.66 -60.98
C ILE A 171 -42.47 -25.21 -60.79
N TYR A 172 -42.81 -25.73 -59.60
CA TYR A 172 -44.15 -26.26 -59.32
C TYR A 172 -45.24 -25.20 -59.49
N CYS A 173 -44.99 -23.97 -59.03
CA CYS A 173 -45.95 -22.88 -59.04
C CYS A 173 -45.95 -22.06 -60.34
N SER A 174 -44.95 -22.24 -61.20
CA SER A 174 -44.87 -21.52 -62.47
C SER A 174 -45.77 -22.19 -63.53
N PRO A 175 -46.58 -21.42 -64.27
CA PRO A 175 -47.35 -21.97 -65.39
C PRO A 175 -46.49 -22.20 -66.64
N VAL A 176 -45.26 -21.67 -66.69
CA VAL A 176 -44.39 -21.71 -67.88
C VAL A 176 -43.34 -22.81 -67.78
N LEU A 177 -42.85 -23.09 -66.56
CA LEU A 177 -41.73 -24.01 -66.38
C LEU A 177 -42.18 -25.48 -66.53
N PRO A 178 -41.41 -26.33 -67.22
CA PRO A 178 -41.84 -27.68 -67.53
C PRO A 178 -41.77 -28.61 -66.32
N ARG A 179 -42.77 -29.50 -66.22
CA ARG A 179 -42.86 -30.53 -65.16
C ARG A 179 -41.67 -31.50 -65.15
N SER A 180 -41.07 -31.78 -66.31
CA SER A 180 -39.90 -32.66 -66.42
C SER A 180 -38.71 -32.14 -65.61
N THR A 181 -38.43 -30.84 -65.68
CA THR A 181 -37.36 -30.20 -64.90
C THR A 181 -37.60 -30.31 -63.41
N ARG A 182 -38.85 -30.19 -62.94
CA ARG A 182 -39.20 -30.43 -61.54
C ARG A 182 -38.87 -31.86 -61.10
N LEU A 183 -39.29 -32.85 -61.89
CA LEU A 183 -39.09 -34.27 -61.57
C LEU A 183 -37.60 -34.66 -61.57
N GLU A 184 -36.82 -34.09 -62.48
CA GLU A 184 -35.36 -34.29 -62.50
C GLU A 184 -34.70 -33.72 -61.25
N LEU A 185 -35.10 -32.51 -60.85
CA LEU A 185 -34.60 -31.87 -59.63
C LEU A 185 -35.00 -32.67 -58.37
N GLU A 186 -36.24 -33.16 -58.28
CA GLU A 186 -36.72 -34.02 -57.19
C GLU A 186 -35.87 -35.31 -57.08
N LYS A 187 -35.60 -35.99 -58.20
CA LYS A 187 -34.73 -37.18 -58.23
C LYS A 187 -33.31 -36.86 -57.76
N ASN A 188 -32.72 -35.79 -58.29
CA ASN A 188 -31.36 -35.37 -57.94
C ASN A 188 -31.24 -35.03 -56.45
N LEU A 189 -32.27 -34.39 -55.87
CA LEU A 189 -32.30 -34.11 -54.43
C LEU A 189 -32.36 -35.37 -53.58
N LEU A 190 -33.20 -36.36 -53.94
CA LEU A 190 -33.29 -37.61 -53.20
C LEU A 190 -31.97 -38.39 -53.24
N VAL A 191 -31.32 -38.45 -54.41
CA VAL A 191 -30.02 -39.11 -54.55
C VAL A 191 -28.99 -38.39 -53.66
N ARG A 192 -28.88 -37.06 -53.75
CA ARG A 192 -27.92 -36.29 -52.95
C ARG A 192 -28.18 -36.45 -51.45
N ALA A 193 -29.44 -36.39 -51.03
CA ALA A 193 -29.82 -36.54 -49.62
C ALA A 193 -29.55 -37.95 -49.06
N SER A 194 -29.49 -38.97 -49.93
CA SER A 194 -29.19 -40.35 -49.52
C SER A 194 -27.68 -40.65 -49.54
N VAL A 195 -26.91 -39.96 -50.38
CA VAL A 195 -25.46 -40.14 -50.53
C VAL A 195 -24.67 -39.27 -49.56
N ASP A 196 -25.13 -38.04 -49.29
CA ASP A 196 -24.47 -37.15 -48.36
C ASP A 196 -24.62 -37.68 -46.92
N PRO A 197 -23.51 -37.92 -46.20
CA PRO A 197 -23.56 -38.54 -44.88
C PRO A 197 -24.26 -37.67 -43.84
N VAL A 198 -24.23 -36.34 -43.98
CA VAL A 198 -24.90 -35.42 -43.07
C VAL A 198 -26.39 -35.36 -43.37
N ALA A 199 -26.77 -35.31 -44.65
CA ALA A 199 -28.17 -35.37 -45.06
C ALA A 199 -28.83 -36.71 -44.68
N ALA A 200 -28.10 -37.82 -44.80
CA ALA A 200 -28.54 -39.14 -44.39
C ALA A 200 -28.72 -39.21 -42.86
N ASP A 201 -27.77 -38.69 -42.08
CA ASP A 201 -27.89 -38.61 -40.62
C ASP A 201 -29.09 -37.74 -40.17
N LEU A 202 -29.43 -36.71 -40.93
CA LEU A 202 -30.60 -35.86 -40.69
C LEU A 202 -31.91 -36.43 -41.29
N GLU A 203 -31.85 -37.62 -41.89
CA GLU A 203 -32.97 -38.29 -42.58
C GLU A 203 -33.67 -37.39 -43.62
N VAL A 204 -32.91 -36.51 -44.30
CA VAL A 204 -33.43 -35.50 -45.21
C VAL A 204 -34.24 -36.13 -46.35
N ALA A 205 -33.79 -37.28 -46.88
CA ALA A 205 -34.48 -37.99 -47.97
C ALA A 205 -35.94 -38.37 -47.62
N SER A 206 -36.20 -38.74 -46.36
CA SER A 206 -37.55 -39.06 -45.90
C SER A 206 -38.45 -37.83 -45.91
N GLY A 207 -37.98 -36.71 -45.36
CA GLY A 207 -38.74 -35.45 -45.37
C GLY A 207 -38.89 -34.86 -46.77
N LEU A 208 -37.90 -35.01 -47.66
CA LEU A 208 -38.04 -34.62 -49.07
C LEU A 208 -39.17 -35.39 -49.76
N THR A 209 -39.30 -36.69 -49.50
CA THR A 209 -40.38 -37.51 -50.06
C THR A 209 -41.75 -37.01 -49.58
N ASP A 210 -41.84 -36.61 -48.31
CA ASP A 210 -43.06 -36.02 -47.75
C ASP A 210 -43.39 -34.65 -48.37
N ILE A 211 -42.40 -33.77 -48.46
CA ILE A 211 -42.52 -32.45 -49.10
C ILE A 211 -42.99 -32.59 -50.55
N PHE A 212 -42.40 -33.48 -51.35
CA PHE A 212 -42.75 -33.61 -52.75
C PHE A 212 -44.19 -34.08 -52.96
N LYS A 213 -44.70 -34.88 -52.03
CA LYS A 213 -46.07 -35.41 -52.06
C LYS A 213 -47.11 -34.40 -51.58
N HIS A 214 -46.79 -33.63 -50.55
CA HIS A 214 -47.78 -32.83 -49.81
C HIS A 214 -47.62 -31.32 -49.95
N ASP A 215 -46.44 -30.80 -50.32
CA ASP A 215 -46.26 -29.36 -50.48
C ASP A 215 -46.76 -28.86 -51.84
N LYS A 216 -47.98 -28.34 -51.81
CA LYS A 216 -48.71 -27.83 -52.98
C LYS A 216 -48.99 -26.33 -52.88
N HIS A 217 -48.47 -25.65 -51.86
CA HIS A 217 -48.75 -24.24 -51.66
C HIS A 217 -47.97 -23.39 -52.66
N CYS A 218 -48.68 -22.47 -53.31
CA CYS A 218 -48.10 -21.42 -54.14
C CYS A 218 -48.54 -20.09 -53.56
N GLY A 219 -47.62 -19.12 -53.55
CA GLY A 219 -47.96 -17.73 -53.22
C GLY A 219 -48.88 -17.12 -54.28
N ASP A 220 -49.21 -15.84 -54.10
CA ASP A 220 -50.09 -15.12 -55.03
C ASP A 220 -49.55 -15.14 -56.46
N VAL A 221 -50.44 -15.08 -57.45
CA VAL A 221 -50.09 -15.15 -58.88
C VAL A 221 -49.13 -14.03 -59.33
N TRP A 222 -49.16 -12.89 -58.64
CA TRP A 222 -48.27 -11.73 -58.87
C TRP A 222 -47.04 -11.72 -57.97
N ASN A 223 -46.81 -12.78 -57.21
CA ASN A 223 -45.72 -12.85 -56.26
C ASN A 223 -44.36 -12.97 -56.98
N THR A 224 -43.53 -11.95 -56.85
CA THR A 224 -42.13 -11.93 -57.30
C THR A 224 -41.18 -12.61 -56.31
N ASN A 225 -41.62 -12.89 -55.07
CA ASN A 225 -40.78 -13.48 -54.04
C ASN A 225 -40.95 -15.00 -53.97
N LYS A 226 -39.97 -15.74 -54.53
CA LYS A 226 -39.92 -17.22 -54.51
C LYS A 226 -40.09 -17.83 -53.11
N ARG A 227 -39.79 -17.09 -52.03
CA ARG A 227 -39.87 -17.58 -50.65
C ARG A 227 -41.30 -17.76 -50.12
N GLN A 228 -42.30 -17.16 -50.76
CA GLN A 228 -43.70 -17.38 -50.34
C GLN A 228 -44.28 -18.67 -50.93
N ASN A 229 -43.57 -19.31 -51.87
CA ASN A 229 -43.98 -20.60 -52.38
C ASN A 229 -43.60 -21.70 -51.39
N GLY A 230 -44.49 -22.68 -51.23
CA GLY A 230 -44.32 -23.77 -50.30
C GLY A 230 -44.65 -23.37 -48.87
N LYS A 231 -45.05 -24.34 -48.06
CA LYS A 231 -45.24 -24.17 -46.60
C LYS A 231 -44.55 -25.30 -45.83
N LEU A 232 -44.75 -26.52 -46.31
CA LEU A 232 -44.22 -27.71 -45.68
C LEU A 232 -42.70 -27.77 -45.80
N MET A 233 -42.13 -27.36 -46.93
CA MET A 233 -40.67 -27.31 -47.11
C MET A 233 -39.98 -26.43 -46.07
N TRP A 234 -40.60 -25.30 -45.70
CA TRP A 234 -40.05 -24.37 -44.70
C TRP A 234 -40.12 -24.96 -43.30
N LEU A 235 -41.20 -25.67 -43.00
CA LEU A 235 -41.35 -26.38 -41.73
C LEU A 235 -40.30 -27.49 -41.58
N TYR A 236 -40.07 -28.28 -42.62
CA TYR A 236 -39.01 -29.30 -42.63
C TYR A 236 -37.61 -28.71 -42.52
N LEU A 237 -37.31 -27.61 -43.23
CA LEU A 237 -36.02 -26.93 -43.10
C LEU A 237 -35.78 -26.44 -41.66
N LYS A 238 -36.80 -25.86 -41.03
CA LYS A 238 -36.72 -25.46 -39.61
C LYS A 238 -36.60 -26.64 -38.67
N TYR A 239 -37.31 -27.73 -38.93
CA TYR A 239 -37.16 -28.96 -38.18
C TYR A 239 -35.72 -29.49 -38.25
N TRP A 240 -35.14 -29.59 -39.45
CA TRP A 240 -33.77 -30.07 -39.61
C TRP A 240 -32.74 -29.14 -38.98
N GLU A 241 -32.90 -27.82 -39.05
CA GLU A 241 -32.06 -26.86 -38.32
C GLU A 241 -32.07 -27.12 -36.80
N LEU A 242 -33.24 -27.39 -36.22
CA LEU A 242 -33.37 -27.71 -34.80
C LEU A 242 -32.76 -29.09 -34.47
N VAL A 243 -32.90 -30.07 -35.35
CA VAL A 243 -32.28 -31.40 -35.18
C VAL A 243 -30.76 -31.28 -35.17
N VAL A 244 -30.16 -30.40 -35.99
CA VAL A 244 -28.71 -30.14 -35.98
C VAL A 244 -28.25 -29.59 -34.63
N GLU A 245 -28.99 -28.63 -34.05
CA GLU A 245 -28.66 -28.10 -32.72
C GLU A 245 -28.83 -29.15 -31.62
N LEU A 246 -29.92 -29.93 -31.67
CA LEU A 246 -30.17 -31.00 -30.71
C LEU A 246 -29.07 -32.08 -30.78
N LYS A 247 -28.65 -32.47 -31.98
CA LYS A 247 -27.65 -33.52 -32.19
C LYS A 247 -26.29 -33.14 -31.61
N LYS A 248 -25.89 -31.87 -31.68
CA LYS A 248 -24.67 -31.39 -31.03
C LYS A 248 -24.67 -31.72 -29.53
N PHE A 249 -25.75 -31.37 -28.83
CA PHE A 249 -25.82 -31.62 -27.39
C PHE A 249 -25.95 -33.10 -27.06
N LYS A 250 -26.73 -33.87 -27.83
CA LYS A 250 -26.85 -35.33 -27.64
C LYS A 250 -25.53 -36.06 -27.84
N ARG A 251 -24.71 -35.67 -28.82
CA ARG A 251 -23.41 -36.30 -29.05
C ARG A 251 -22.42 -35.96 -27.94
N VAL A 252 -22.41 -34.71 -27.48
CA VAL A 252 -21.59 -34.30 -26.33
C VAL A 252 -22.03 -35.02 -25.05
N GLU A 253 -23.34 -35.10 -24.79
CA GLU A 253 -23.92 -35.84 -23.66
C GLU A 253 -23.50 -37.32 -23.70
N LYS A 254 -23.60 -37.97 -24.87
CA LYS A 254 -23.19 -39.37 -25.05
C LYS A 254 -21.72 -39.58 -24.70
N VAL A 255 -20.81 -38.73 -25.18
CA VAL A 255 -19.37 -38.85 -24.89
C VAL A 255 -19.05 -38.60 -23.41
N ILE A 256 -19.84 -37.76 -22.74
CA ILE A 256 -19.68 -37.47 -21.31
C ILE A 256 -20.21 -38.62 -20.44
N LEU A 257 -21.36 -39.20 -20.78
CA LEU A 257 -21.99 -40.26 -20.00
C LEU A 257 -21.38 -41.64 -20.23
N GLU A 258 -20.71 -41.86 -21.37
CA GLU A 258 -20.00 -43.11 -21.69
C GLU A 258 -18.58 -43.18 -21.08
N LYS A 259 -18.13 -42.11 -20.40
CA LYS A 259 -16.85 -42.06 -19.66
C LYS A 259 -17.06 -42.14 -18.15
#